data_AF-A0A3C0CZ70-F1
#
_entry.id   AF-A0A3C0CZ70-F1
#
_cell.length_a   1.000
_cell.length_b   1.000
_cell.length_c   1.000
_cell.angle_alpha   90.00
_cell.angle_beta   90.00
_cell.angle_gamma   90.00
#
_symmetry.space_group_name_H-M   'P 1'
#
loop_
_entity.id
_entity.type
_entity.pdbx_description
1 polymer ?
#
loop_
_entity_poly.entity_id
_entity_poly.type
_entity_poly.pdbx_seq_one_letter_code
_entity_poly.pdbx_strand_id
1 'polypeptide(L)'
;MTYANVCIICITAALMIASLPTRAQNTVPEQGPTVVLPSPKTEGTISVEKAIATRRSVRSYAADPVTLAELSQLLWAAQGITDASTGHRAAPSAMAVYPLTIYAVAGNVSGLGAGVYKYTPKGHTITTISLGDKRAELFAAGSRSQVKDAPMFIVIAADSAYASSRFGSKSAHFTDLEAGHVTENIYLQAGSLGLGT
;
A
#
# COMPACT_ATOMS: atom_id res chain seq x y z
N MET A 1 15.30 21.00 -0.81
CA MET A 1 14.72 20.06 -1.80
C MET A 1 13.32 19.74 -1.32
N THR A 2 12.32 20.26 -2.01
CA THR A 2 10.91 19.93 -1.79
C THR A 2 10.68 18.60 -2.50
N TYR A 3 10.35 17.54 -1.76
CA TYR A 3 10.05 16.23 -2.34
C TYR A 3 8.55 16.20 -2.73
N ALA A 4 8.21 15.54 -3.84
CA ALA A 4 6.81 15.19 -4.16
C ALA A 4 6.35 14.06 -3.22
N ASN A 5 5.10 13.59 -3.16
CA ASN A 5 4.51 13.13 -1.88
C ASN A 5 3.84 11.75 -1.90
N VAL A 6 4.03 10.93 -0.86
CA VAL A 6 3.21 9.73 -0.53
C VAL A 6 3.31 9.51 0.96
N CYS A 7 2.26 9.42 1.77
CA CYS A 7 2.44 8.97 3.16
C CYS A 7 2.21 7.46 3.28
N ILE A 8 3.14 6.74 3.91
CA ILE A 8 2.94 5.33 4.26
C ILE A 8 2.39 5.27 5.69
N ILE A 9 1.19 4.72 5.86
CA ILE A 9 0.66 4.39 7.18
C ILE A 9 0.64 2.87 7.31
N CYS A 10 1.57 2.34 8.09
CA CYS A 10 1.49 0.98 8.59
C CYS A 10 0.49 0.95 9.74
N ILE A 11 -0.78 0.67 9.44
CA ILE A 11 -1.73 0.26 10.48
C ILE A 11 -1.64 -1.26 10.58
N THR A 12 -0.94 -1.78 11.58
CA THR A 12 -1.24 -3.13 12.07
C THR A 12 -2.62 -3.07 12.72
N ALA A 13 -3.67 -3.21 11.91
CA ALA A 13 -5.04 -3.07 12.39
C ALA A 13 -5.40 -4.26 13.27
N ALA A 14 -5.10 -4.14 14.57
CA ALA A 14 -5.72 -4.93 15.63
C ALA A 14 -6.87 -4.19 16.33
N LEU A 15 -7.27 -2.99 15.87
CA LEU A 15 -8.34 -2.23 16.51
C LEU A 15 -9.37 -1.70 15.51
N MET A 16 -10.62 -2.06 15.79
CA MET A 16 -11.89 -1.60 15.21
C MET A 16 -12.33 -2.19 13.86
N ILE A 17 -12.57 -3.50 13.82
CA ILE A 17 -13.68 -4.08 13.02
C ILE A 17 -14.55 -4.91 13.97
N ALA A 18 -15.14 -4.24 14.97
CA ALA A 18 -16.00 -4.86 15.96
C ALA A 18 -17.47 -4.80 15.49
N SER A 19 -17.82 -5.53 14.41
CA SER A 19 -19.22 -5.91 14.07
C SER A 19 -19.37 -6.55 12.69
N LEU A 20 -18.67 -7.66 12.40
CA LEU A 20 -19.07 -8.52 11.27
C LEU A 20 -19.04 -10.00 11.68
N PRO A 21 -20.12 -10.77 11.39
CA PRO A 21 -20.23 -12.17 11.74
C PRO A 21 -19.33 -13.04 10.84
N THR A 22 -18.90 -14.15 11.41
CA THR A 22 -17.88 -15.06 10.92
C THR A 22 -18.28 -15.78 9.62
N ARG A 23 -17.30 -15.87 8.71
CA ARG A 23 -17.14 -16.85 7.61
C ARG A 23 -17.75 -16.51 6.23
N ALA A 24 -17.11 -15.56 5.56
CA ALA A 24 -16.73 -15.59 4.15
C ALA A 24 -15.74 -14.44 3.97
N GLN A 25 -14.58 -14.67 3.35
CA GLN A 25 -13.58 -13.66 2.93
C GLN A 25 -13.71 -12.30 3.65
N ASN A 26 -12.91 -12.04 4.70
CA ASN A 26 -12.85 -10.74 5.37
C ASN A 26 -12.16 -9.68 4.48
N THR A 27 -12.62 -9.56 3.24
CA THR A 27 -12.36 -8.43 2.36
C THR A 27 -13.51 -7.46 2.56
N VAL A 28 -13.19 -6.21 2.90
CA VAL A 28 -14.18 -5.11 2.82
C VAL A 28 -14.90 -5.22 1.46
N PRO A 29 -16.25 -5.18 1.41
CA PRO A 29 -16.98 -5.37 0.17
C PRO A 29 -16.45 -4.45 -0.92
N GLU A 30 -16.12 -5.01 -2.08
CA GLU A 30 -15.78 -4.25 -3.28
C GLU A 30 -17.09 -3.69 -3.83
N GLN A 31 -17.24 -2.37 -3.81
CA GLN A 31 -18.53 -1.70 -4.07
C GLN A 31 -18.56 -0.94 -5.40
N GLY A 32 -17.46 -0.87 -6.14
CA GLY A 32 -17.38 -0.01 -7.32
C GLY A 32 -16.44 -0.51 -8.42
N PRO A 33 -16.18 0.35 -9.42
CA PRO A 33 -15.46 -0.03 -10.62
C PRO A 33 -14.03 -0.47 -10.31
N THR A 34 -13.54 -1.40 -11.13
CA THR A 34 -12.15 -1.83 -11.17
C THR A 34 -11.40 -1.02 -12.21
N VAL A 35 -10.26 -0.45 -11.84
CA VAL A 35 -9.36 0.31 -12.71
C VAL A 35 -8.11 -0.53 -12.98
N VAL A 36 -7.77 -0.71 -14.25
CA VAL A 36 -6.49 -1.30 -14.67
C VAL A 36 -5.43 -0.21 -14.52
N LEU A 37 -4.37 -0.52 -13.78
CA LEU A 37 -3.29 0.43 -13.55
C LEU A 37 -2.31 0.44 -14.74
N PRO A 38 -1.62 1.57 -15.01
CA PRO A 38 -0.52 1.60 -15.97
C PRO A 38 0.52 0.52 -15.63
N SER A 39 1.08 -0.15 -16.63
CA SER A 39 2.09 -1.18 -16.38
C SER A 39 3.30 -0.63 -15.61
N PRO A 40 3.81 -1.36 -14.60
CA PRO A 40 4.98 -0.93 -13.84
C PRO A 40 6.23 -0.92 -14.72
N LYS A 41 7.12 0.03 -14.45
CA LYS A 41 8.45 0.09 -15.08
C LYS A 41 9.45 -0.69 -14.25
N THR A 42 10.18 -1.60 -14.89
CA THR A 42 11.26 -2.38 -14.25
C THR A 42 12.63 -1.77 -14.45
N GLU A 43 12.73 -0.68 -15.21
CA GLU A 43 13.93 0.09 -15.44
C GLU A 43 13.73 1.52 -14.92
N GLY A 44 14.66 1.98 -14.09
CA GLY A 44 14.65 3.31 -13.50
C GLY A 44 15.97 4.04 -13.72
N THR A 45 15.99 5.34 -13.44
CA THR A 45 17.18 6.21 -13.59
C THR A 45 18.02 6.29 -12.30
N ILE A 46 17.49 5.78 -11.20
CA ILE A 46 18.13 5.79 -9.87
C ILE A 46 18.55 4.36 -9.53
N SER A 47 19.81 4.18 -9.16
CA SER A 47 20.31 2.87 -8.71
C SER A 47 19.76 2.50 -7.33
N VAL A 48 19.79 1.21 -7.00
CA VAL A 48 19.38 0.72 -5.67
C VAL A 48 20.21 1.35 -4.56
N GLU A 49 21.53 1.47 -4.75
CA GLU A 49 22.45 2.10 -3.80
C GLU A 49 22.08 3.56 -3.56
N LYS A 50 21.74 4.28 -4.63
CA LYS A 50 21.34 5.68 -4.53
C LYS A 50 20.02 5.81 -3.78
N ALA A 51 19.02 4.98 -4.10
CA ALA A 51 17.73 4.97 -3.42
C ALA A 51 17.90 4.73 -1.91
N ILE A 52 18.70 3.72 -1.52
CA ILE A 52 19.02 3.42 -0.12
C ILE A 52 19.71 4.60 0.56
N ALA A 53 20.73 5.19 -0.07
CA ALA A 53 21.52 6.28 0.51
C ALA A 53 20.66 7.54 0.78
N THR A 54 19.73 7.84 -0.14
CA THR A 54 18.90 9.04 -0.05
C THR A 54 17.57 8.84 0.66
N ARG A 55 17.18 7.59 0.99
CA ARG A 55 15.92 7.27 1.66
C ARG A 55 15.78 8.04 2.98
N ARG A 56 14.70 8.79 3.14
CA ARG A 56 14.37 9.54 4.37
C ARG A 56 12.86 9.49 4.60
N SER A 57 12.45 9.68 5.86
CA SER A 57 11.04 9.87 6.18
C SER A 57 10.66 11.35 6.06
N VAL A 58 9.83 11.68 5.07
CA VAL A 58 9.34 13.02 4.76
C VAL A 58 7.93 13.18 5.33
N ARG A 59 7.72 14.25 6.09
CA ARG A 59 6.45 14.54 6.79
C ARG A 59 5.89 15.92 6.44
N SER A 60 6.37 16.50 5.35
CA SER A 60 5.88 17.75 4.78
C SER A 60 5.66 17.49 3.30
N TYR A 61 4.45 17.73 2.84
CA TYR A 61 4.02 17.34 1.51
C TYR A 61 3.68 18.57 0.66
N ALA A 62 4.09 18.58 -0.60
CA ALA A 62 3.63 19.56 -1.59
C ALA A 62 2.11 19.39 -1.86
N ALA A 63 1.49 20.42 -2.44
CA ALA A 63 0.07 20.34 -2.83
C ALA A 63 -0.15 19.52 -4.12
N ASP A 64 0.92 19.21 -4.85
CA ASP A 64 0.87 18.50 -6.12
C ASP A 64 0.23 17.11 -5.97
N PRO A 65 -0.62 16.71 -6.94
CA PRO A 65 -1.23 15.39 -6.95
C PRO A 65 -0.18 14.30 -7.22
N VAL A 66 -0.41 13.11 -6.69
CA VAL A 66 0.30 11.90 -7.15
C VAL A 66 -0.31 11.46 -8.47
N THR A 67 0.49 11.07 -9.44
CA THR A 67 -0.02 10.55 -10.71
C THR A 67 -0.49 9.10 -10.55
N LEU A 68 -1.44 8.67 -11.38
CA LEU A 68 -1.85 7.26 -11.41
C LEU A 68 -0.68 6.30 -11.73
N ALA A 69 0.30 6.76 -12.51
CA ALA A 69 1.51 5.99 -12.82
C ALA A 69 2.42 5.82 -11.60
N GLU A 70 2.59 6.85 -10.78
CA GLU A 70 3.35 6.77 -9.52
C GLU A 70 2.63 5.86 -8.52
N LEU A 71 1.31 6.01 -8.34
CA LEU A 71 0.53 5.10 -7.51
C LEU A 71 0.67 3.65 -7.97
N SER A 72 0.54 3.42 -9.29
CA SER A 72 0.75 2.09 -9.89
C SER A 72 2.11 1.50 -9.51
N GLN A 73 3.18 2.28 -9.71
CA GLN A 73 4.54 1.85 -9.45
C GLN A 73 4.76 1.49 -7.98
N LEU A 74 4.18 2.27 -7.06
CA LEU A 74 4.26 2.02 -5.61
C LEU A 74 3.50 0.76 -5.20
N LEU A 75 2.31 0.53 -5.75
CA LEU A 75 1.53 -0.68 -5.49
C LEU A 75 2.23 -1.94 -6.05
N TRP A 76 2.87 -1.83 -7.21
CA TRP A 76 3.71 -2.90 -7.74
C TRP A 76 4.93 -3.17 -6.85
N ALA A 77 5.66 -2.14 -6.41
CA ALA A 77 6.78 -2.32 -5.49
C ALA A 77 6.35 -2.95 -4.15
N ALA A 78 5.14 -2.62 -3.69
CA ALA A 78 4.57 -3.19 -2.47
C ALA A 78 4.31 -4.70 -2.60
N GLN A 79 3.46 -5.11 -3.53
CA GLN A 79 2.96 -6.50 -3.63
C GLN A 79 2.71 -6.96 -5.08
N GLY A 80 3.24 -6.25 -6.08
CA GLY A 80 3.10 -6.62 -7.48
C GLY A 80 3.81 -7.93 -7.81
N ILE A 81 3.28 -8.67 -8.79
CA ILE A 81 3.87 -9.93 -9.26
C ILE A 81 5.10 -9.60 -10.11
N THR A 82 6.23 -10.23 -9.79
CA THR A 82 7.52 -10.10 -10.50
C THR A 82 7.90 -11.36 -11.28
N ASP A 83 7.29 -12.50 -10.93
CA ASP A 83 7.39 -13.74 -11.69
C ASP A 83 5.98 -14.31 -11.89
N ALA A 84 5.50 -14.24 -13.14
CA ALA A 84 4.17 -14.68 -13.50
C ALA A 84 3.98 -16.21 -13.44
N SER A 85 5.07 -16.99 -13.52
CA SER A 85 5.01 -18.45 -13.52
C SER A 85 4.79 -19.03 -12.13
N THR A 86 5.35 -18.37 -11.12
CA THR A 86 5.25 -18.77 -9.70
C THR A 86 4.25 -17.92 -8.93
N GLY A 87 3.91 -16.73 -9.44
CA GLY A 87 3.14 -15.73 -8.70
C GLY A 87 3.95 -15.02 -7.61
N HIS A 88 5.28 -15.14 -7.63
CA HIS A 88 6.14 -14.44 -6.68
C HIS A 88 6.00 -12.92 -6.83
N ARG A 89 6.08 -12.23 -5.69
CA ARG A 89 5.84 -10.79 -5.61
C ARG A 89 7.11 -10.02 -5.31
N ALA A 90 7.04 -8.70 -5.51
CA ALA A 90 8.14 -7.77 -5.25
C ALA A 90 8.62 -7.80 -3.79
N ALA A 91 7.70 -7.95 -2.83
CA ALA A 91 8.04 -8.18 -1.42
C ALA A 91 8.04 -9.69 -1.11
N PRO A 92 9.06 -10.20 -0.41
CA PRO A 92 9.10 -11.60 0.00
C PRO A 92 8.08 -11.88 1.11
N SER A 93 7.48 -13.06 1.07
CA SER A 93 6.53 -13.56 2.06
C SER A 93 6.93 -14.96 2.54
N ALA A 94 6.71 -15.24 3.82
CA ALA A 94 6.96 -16.55 4.38
C ALA A 94 6.17 -17.63 3.61
N MET A 95 6.89 -18.63 3.06
CA MET A 95 6.32 -19.71 2.26
C MET A 95 5.48 -19.24 1.05
N ALA A 96 5.72 -18.02 0.55
CA ALA A 96 4.92 -17.40 -0.52
C ALA A 96 3.40 -17.35 -0.22
N VAL A 97 3.02 -17.18 1.05
CA VAL A 97 1.60 -17.16 1.49
C VAL A 97 0.90 -15.85 1.15
N TYR A 98 1.62 -14.72 1.25
CA TYR A 98 1.14 -13.37 0.97
C TYR A 98 -0.17 -13.00 1.69
N PRO A 99 -0.20 -12.97 3.03
CA PRO A 99 -1.40 -12.65 3.81
C PRO A 99 -1.77 -11.17 3.80
N LEU A 100 -0.92 -10.31 3.22
CA LEU A 100 -1.14 -8.87 3.20
C LEU A 100 -2.08 -8.43 2.06
N THR A 101 -2.93 -7.47 2.37
CA THR A 101 -3.74 -6.72 1.42
C THR A 101 -3.31 -5.26 1.43
N ILE A 102 -3.11 -4.68 0.26
CA ILE A 102 -2.68 -3.29 0.11
C ILE A 102 -3.88 -2.44 -0.31
N TYR A 103 -4.09 -1.33 0.40
CA TYR A 103 -5.10 -0.35 0.06
C TYR A 103 -4.45 1.00 -0.24
N ALA A 104 -4.98 1.70 -1.24
CA ALA A 104 -4.68 3.10 -1.50
C ALA A 104 -5.87 3.95 -1.03
N VAL A 105 -5.61 4.89 -0.12
CA VAL A 105 -6.56 5.93 0.26
C VAL A 105 -6.19 7.18 -0.52
N ALA A 106 -6.85 7.38 -1.66
CA ALA A 106 -6.59 8.47 -2.58
C ALA A 106 -7.44 9.69 -2.19
N GLY A 107 -6.79 10.85 -1.99
CA GLY A 107 -7.48 12.13 -1.86
C GLY A 107 -7.13 13.13 -2.97
N ASN A 108 -5.90 13.09 -3.46
CA ASN A 108 -5.43 13.90 -4.58
C ASN A 108 -4.50 13.09 -5.50
N VAL A 109 -5.11 12.22 -6.31
CA VAL A 109 -4.41 11.38 -7.30
C VAL A 109 -4.93 11.72 -8.70
N SER A 110 -4.05 12.16 -9.60
CA SER A 110 -4.43 12.54 -10.96
C SER A 110 -5.01 11.36 -11.73
N GLY A 111 -6.24 11.51 -12.23
CA GLY A 111 -6.95 10.47 -12.99
C GLY A 111 -7.65 9.42 -12.11
N LEU A 112 -7.70 9.61 -10.79
CA LEU A 112 -8.41 8.73 -9.86
C LEU A 112 -9.27 9.57 -8.90
N GLY A 113 -10.55 9.19 -8.76
CA GLY A 113 -11.44 9.85 -7.80
C GLY A 113 -10.93 9.69 -6.35
N ALA A 114 -11.37 10.58 -5.46
CA ALA A 114 -11.10 10.39 -4.05
C ALA A 114 -11.85 9.15 -3.52
N GLY A 115 -11.16 8.30 -2.77
CA GLY A 115 -11.71 7.03 -2.31
C GLY A 115 -10.69 6.11 -1.66
N VAL A 116 -11.19 4.96 -1.20
CA VAL A 116 -10.39 3.82 -0.74
C VAL A 116 -10.45 2.75 -1.81
N TYR A 117 -9.27 2.26 -2.19
CA TYR A 117 -9.08 1.33 -3.27
C TYR A 117 -8.27 0.13 -2.80
N LYS A 118 -8.72 -1.09 -3.11
CA LYS A 118 -7.98 -2.32 -2.83
C LYS A 118 -7.15 -2.70 -4.05
N TYR A 119 -5.85 -2.92 -3.84
CA TYR A 119 -4.96 -3.39 -4.90
C TYR A 119 -5.07 -4.91 -5.06
N THR A 120 -5.24 -5.35 -6.30
CA THR A 120 -5.20 -6.75 -6.70
C THR A 120 -3.95 -6.99 -7.55
N PRO A 121 -2.95 -7.74 -7.03
CA PRO A 121 -1.71 -8.01 -7.77
C PRO A 121 -1.97 -8.74 -9.09
N LYS A 122 -2.91 -9.70 -9.09
CA LYS A 122 -3.32 -10.42 -10.30
C LYS A 122 -4.10 -9.47 -11.22
N GLY A 123 -3.55 -9.18 -12.38
CA GLY A 123 -4.12 -8.23 -13.34
C GLY A 123 -3.74 -6.77 -13.06
N HIS A 124 -2.97 -6.51 -11.99
CA HIS A 124 -2.45 -5.18 -11.65
C HIS A 124 -3.55 -4.11 -11.69
N THR A 125 -4.55 -4.29 -10.84
CA THR A 125 -5.76 -3.45 -10.78
C THR A 125 -6.02 -2.92 -9.39
N ILE A 126 -6.83 -1.86 -9.32
CA ILE A 126 -7.43 -1.39 -8.07
C ILE A 126 -8.95 -1.44 -8.16
N THR A 127 -9.60 -1.86 -7.08
CA THR A 127 -11.07 -1.92 -7.00
C THR A 127 -11.57 -0.98 -5.92
N THR A 128 -12.61 -0.23 -6.24
CA THR A 128 -13.19 0.75 -5.33
C THR A 128 -13.88 0.06 -4.15
N ILE A 129 -13.46 0.42 -2.94
CA ILE A 129 -14.06 -0.04 -1.68
C ILE A 129 -15.03 1.00 -1.12
N SER A 130 -14.63 2.28 -1.16
CA SER A 130 -15.44 3.39 -0.68
C SER A 130 -15.09 4.65 -1.49
N LEU A 131 -16.10 5.45 -1.83
CA LEU A 131 -15.91 6.73 -2.52
C LEU A 131 -15.84 7.87 -1.50
N GLY A 132 -15.21 8.97 -1.92
CA GLY A 132 -15.03 10.17 -1.12
C GLY A 132 -13.67 10.23 -0.43
N ASP A 133 -13.26 11.43 -0.04
CA ASP A 133 -11.97 11.62 0.63
C ASP A 133 -12.03 11.10 2.08
N LYS A 134 -11.34 9.97 2.32
CA LYS A 134 -11.28 9.29 3.63
C LYS A 134 -10.02 9.63 4.44
N ARG A 135 -9.21 10.57 3.97
CA ARG A 135 -7.95 10.95 4.63
C ARG A 135 -8.14 11.48 6.05
N ALA A 136 -9.17 12.32 6.26
CA ALA A 136 -9.48 12.87 7.58
C ALA A 136 -9.94 11.80 8.57
N GLU A 137 -10.79 10.86 8.11
CA GLU A 137 -11.26 9.71 8.89
C GLU A 137 -10.09 8.80 9.30
N LEU A 138 -9.22 8.48 8.34
CA LEU A 138 -8.00 7.70 8.57
C LEU A 138 -7.06 8.37 9.58
N PHE A 139 -6.94 9.70 9.48
CA PHE A 139 -6.11 10.47 10.41
C PHE A 139 -6.66 10.40 11.84
N ALA A 140 -7.97 10.63 12.00
CA ALA A 140 -8.63 10.55 13.30
C ALA A 140 -8.51 9.16 13.95
N ALA A 141 -8.44 8.09 13.15
CA ALA A 141 -8.36 6.71 13.62
C ALA A 141 -7.00 6.29 14.23
N GLY A 142 -5.96 7.13 14.16
CA GLY A 142 -4.71 6.85 14.87
C GLY A 142 -3.42 7.28 14.19
N SER A 143 -3.47 8.10 13.13
CA SER A 143 -2.23 8.63 12.57
C SER A 143 -1.72 9.79 13.42
N ARG A 144 -0.43 9.74 13.78
CA ARG A 144 0.24 10.85 14.48
C ARG A 144 0.13 12.10 13.60
N SER A 145 0.09 13.28 14.23
CA SER A 145 -0.28 14.60 13.65
C SER A 145 0.44 15.08 12.39
N GLN A 146 1.40 14.32 11.86
CA GLN A 146 2.41 14.76 10.90
C GLN A 146 2.11 14.37 9.44
N VAL A 147 0.90 13.88 9.13
CA VAL A 147 0.62 13.31 7.80
C VAL A 147 -0.73 13.72 7.18
N LYS A 148 -1.46 14.67 7.80
CA LYS A 148 -2.79 15.11 7.35
C LYS A 148 -2.79 15.63 5.90
N ASP A 149 -1.69 16.23 5.47
CA ASP A 149 -1.59 16.93 4.18
C ASP A 149 -1.11 16.01 3.04
N ALA A 150 -0.89 14.72 3.30
CA ALA A 150 -0.49 13.78 2.26
C ALA A 150 -1.61 13.65 1.19
N PRO A 151 -1.28 13.66 -0.11
CA PRO A 151 -2.28 13.51 -1.18
C PRO A 151 -2.92 12.12 -1.19
N MET A 152 -2.22 11.11 -0.67
CA MET A 152 -2.72 9.75 -0.53
C MET A 152 -2.01 9.02 0.61
N PHE A 153 -2.62 7.92 1.05
CA PHE A 153 -2.01 6.95 1.96
C PHE A 153 -1.97 5.57 1.34
N ILE A 154 -0.91 4.82 1.62
CA ILE A 154 -0.90 3.37 1.43
C ILE A 154 -1.11 2.72 2.80
N VAL A 155 -2.13 1.86 2.88
CA VAL A 155 -2.47 1.09 4.07
C VAL A 155 -2.15 -0.37 3.80
N ILE A 156 -1.34 -0.97 4.69
CA ILE A 156 -0.98 -2.38 4.66
C ILE A 156 -1.83 -3.08 5.71
N ALA A 157 -2.72 -3.97 5.29
CA ALA A 157 -3.56 -4.76 6.17
C ALA A 157 -3.21 -6.25 6.05
N ALA A 158 -3.55 -7.05 7.05
CA ALA A 158 -3.33 -8.49 7.04
C ALA A 158 -4.63 -9.25 7.32
N ASP A 159 -4.87 -10.32 6.57
CA ASP A 159 -5.91 -11.28 6.94
C ASP A 159 -5.39 -12.17 8.07
N SER A 160 -5.70 -11.80 9.31
CA SER A 160 -5.23 -12.48 10.51
C SER A 160 -5.73 -13.93 10.61
N ALA A 161 -6.93 -14.22 10.09
CA ALA A 161 -7.47 -15.57 10.07
C ALA A 161 -6.72 -16.44 9.06
N TYR A 162 -6.50 -15.92 7.85
CA TYR A 162 -5.71 -16.60 6.82
C TYR A 162 -4.26 -16.82 7.28
N ALA A 163 -3.60 -15.79 7.80
CA ALA A 163 -2.23 -15.90 8.32
C ALA A 163 -2.15 -16.93 9.47
N SER A 164 -3.12 -16.93 10.39
CA SER A 164 -3.17 -17.92 11.48
C SER A 164 -3.40 -19.34 10.98
N SER A 165 -4.19 -19.52 9.92
CA SER A 165 -4.38 -20.84 9.30
C SER A 165 -3.11 -21.42 8.68
N ARG A 166 -2.15 -20.55 8.31
CA ARG A 166 -0.87 -20.93 7.69
C ARG A 166 0.29 -21.04 8.68
N PHE A 167 0.30 -20.17 9.70
CA PHE A 167 1.46 -19.97 10.58
C PHE A 167 1.18 -20.23 12.07
N GLY A 168 -0.08 -20.48 12.45
CA GLY A 168 -0.47 -20.67 13.84
C GLY A 168 -0.05 -19.49 14.72
N SER A 169 0.62 -19.78 15.84
CA SER A 169 1.09 -18.78 16.81
C SER A 169 2.14 -17.82 16.25
N LYS A 170 2.77 -18.12 15.10
CA LYS A 170 3.77 -17.26 14.44
C LYS A 170 3.15 -16.30 13.43
N SER A 171 1.83 -16.29 13.28
CA SER A 171 1.09 -15.46 12.33
C SER A 171 1.49 -13.99 12.37
N ALA A 172 1.37 -13.34 13.54
CA ALA A 172 1.74 -11.94 13.71
C ALA A 172 3.21 -11.67 13.33
N HIS A 173 4.12 -12.55 13.77
CA HIS A 173 5.55 -12.40 13.48
C HIS A 173 5.85 -12.38 11.98
N PHE A 174 5.31 -13.32 11.20
CA PHE A 174 5.56 -13.34 9.76
C PHE A 174 4.84 -12.22 9.02
N THR A 175 3.63 -11.85 9.46
CA THR A 175 2.89 -10.72 8.91
C THR A 175 3.61 -9.39 9.14
N ASP A 176 4.16 -9.16 10.33
CA ASP A 176 4.88 -7.92 10.67
C ASP A 176 6.20 -7.82 9.90
N LEU A 177 6.93 -8.93 9.74
CA LEU A 177 8.14 -8.97 8.91
C LEU A 177 7.82 -8.64 7.45
N GLU A 178 6.78 -9.26 6.89
CA GLU A 178 6.35 -8.97 5.52
C GLU A 178 5.91 -7.52 5.36
N ALA A 179 5.17 -6.95 6.32
CA ALA A 179 4.77 -5.55 6.30
C ALA A 179 6.01 -4.63 6.30
N GLY A 180 7.07 -4.97 7.03
CA GLY A 180 8.36 -4.28 6.98
C GLY A 180 9.00 -4.33 5.59
N HIS A 181 9.04 -5.50 4.95
CA HIS A 181 9.58 -5.65 3.59
C HIS A 181 8.80 -4.82 2.56
N VAL A 182 7.46 -4.89 2.61
CA VAL A 182 6.57 -4.08 1.77
C VAL A 182 6.85 -2.60 1.98
N THR A 183 6.96 -2.18 3.24
CA THR A 183 7.20 -0.78 3.60
C THR A 183 8.51 -0.26 3.02
N GLU A 184 9.61 -1.01 3.18
CA GLU A 184 10.91 -0.58 2.65
C GLU A 184 10.92 -0.54 1.11
N ASN A 185 10.28 -1.50 0.43
CA ASN A 185 10.10 -1.43 -1.02
C ASN A 185 9.39 -0.13 -1.45
N ILE A 186 8.33 0.26 -0.74
CA ILE A 186 7.62 1.51 -1.04
C ILE A 186 8.53 2.72 -0.77
N TYR A 187 9.28 2.75 0.33
CA TYR A 187 10.23 3.83 0.64
C TYR A 187 11.28 4.02 -0.46
N LEU A 188 11.88 2.93 -0.93
CA LEU A 188 12.90 2.97 -1.98
C LEU A 188 12.30 3.37 -3.34
N GLN A 189 11.13 2.82 -3.68
CA GLN A 189 10.42 3.17 -4.91
C GLN A 189 9.92 4.61 -4.92
N ALA A 190 9.43 5.12 -3.79
CA ALA A 190 9.05 6.52 -3.64
C ALA A 190 10.28 7.43 -3.83
N GLY A 191 11.38 7.11 -3.15
CA GLY A 191 12.63 7.86 -3.29
C GLY A 191 13.17 7.90 -4.73
N SER A 192 13.05 6.80 -5.48
CA SER A 192 13.48 6.76 -6.89
C SER A 192 12.56 7.57 -7.83
N LEU A 193 11.30 7.77 -7.45
CA LEU A 193 10.33 8.62 -8.15
C LEU A 193 10.41 10.09 -7.71
N GLY A 194 11.26 10.44 -6.75
CA GLY A 194 11.31 11.78 -6.16
C GLY A 194 10.14 12.07 -5.21
N LEU A 195 9.44 11.03 -4.77
CA LEU A 195 8.38 11.08 -3.78
C LEU A 195 8.96 10.93 -2.36
N GLY A 196 8.29 11.51 -1.38
CA GLY A 196 8.65 11.56 0.03
C GLY A 196 7.60 10.85 0.85
N THR A 197 8.06 10.00 1.78
CA THR A 197 7.25 9.06 2.57
C THR A 197 7.40 9.13 4.06
#